data_AF-A0AAD4EST8-F1
#
_entry.id   AF-A0AAD4EST8-F1
#
_cell.length_a   1.000
_cell.length_b   1.000
_cell.length_c   1.000
_cell.angle_alpha   90.00
_cell.angle_beta   90.00
_cell.angle_gamma   90.00
#
_symmetry.space_group_name_H-M   'P 1'
#
loop_
_entity.id
_entity.type
_entity.pdbx_description
1 polymer ?
#
loop_
_entity_poly.entity_id
_entity_poly.type
_entity_poly.pdbx_seq_one_letter_code
_entity_poly.pdbx_strand_id
1 'polypeptide(L)'
;MADSPGNPPPQEGDPKNDASKKLINLLRGWPSPHLLPAALLRSAADYVLSDPSIAVPVLQYGIDPGYQPLREELARWLTPQYGFSEIRADEIAISGGASQSLACVLQSFTDPGYTRAVWAVAPCYFMACPIFEDAGFWGRLRAVPEDEGGVDVEALARGLREVDARGGEDHPFKSPAPHRKTYRHVIYLVATAANPSGKTLSLARRHQLVHLAREHDALIISDDVYDLLQWPHFSHAISNASFSKLVGPGMRTGWIHASPDFAAGFAHTGTNRSGGAASQFAAAVVWRMLQCGDLQAHLDGTVRPALRRRHALMGDVGTNPSRIPAIQRFPLPNRLI
;
A
#
# COMPACT_ATOMS: atom_id res chain seq x y z
N MET A 1 -30.95 0.38 -0.41
CA MET A 1 -30.36 0.31 0.95
C MET A 1 -30.23 -1.16 1.27
N ALA A 2 -29.04 -1.72 1.13
CA ALA A 2 -28.79 -3.14 1.41
C ALA A 2 -28.02 -3.19 2.72
N ASP A 3 -28.65 -3.80 3.73
CA ASP A 3 -28.11 -4.00 5.06
C ASP A 3 -26.78 -4.76 5.02
N SER A 4 -25.80 -4.24 5.76
CA SER A 4 -24.63 -5.03 6.18
C SER A 4 -25.12 -6.34 6.81
N PRO A 5 -24.48 -7.49 6.56
CA PRO A 5 -24.87 -8.72 7.22
C PRO A 5 -24.57 -8.58 8.72
N GLY A 6 -25.62 -8.28 9.49
CA GLY A 6 -25.57 -8.32 10.94
C GLY A 6 -25.25 -9.72 11.42
N ASN A 7 -24.56 -9.82 12.56
CA ASN A 7 -24.30 -11.10 13.21
C ASN A 7 -25.62 -11.86 13.39
N PRO A 8 -25.67 -13.19 13.11
CA PRO A 8 -26.85 -13.98 13.41
C PRO A 8 -27.11 -13.95 14.92
N PRO A 9 -28.39 -13.94 15.36
CA PRO A 9 -28.72 -13.99 16.78
C PRO A 9 -28.23 -15.32 17.38
N PRO A 10 -27.79 -15.33 18.65
CA PRO A 10 -27.30 -16.55 19.29
C PRO A 10 -28.44 -17.57 19.40
N GLN A 11 -28.22 -18.79 18.90
CA GLN A 11 -29.10 -19.92 19.15
C GLN A 11 -28.98 -20.34 20.62
N GLU A 12 -30.11 -20.39 21.34
CA GLU A 12 -30.16 -20.90 22.71
C GLU A 12 -29.86 -22.41 22.72
N GLY A 13 -28.90 -22.83 23.55
CA GLY A 13 -28.77 -24.24 23.94
C GLY A 13 -27.40 -24.93 23.81
N ASP A 14 -26.28 -24.22 23.67
CA ASP A 14 -24.95 -24.86 23.72
C ASP A 14 -24.15 -24.46 24.99
N PRO A 15 -23.88 -25.38 25.94
CA PRO A 15 -23.21 -25.09 27.22
C PRO A 15 -21.70 -24.81 27.10
N LYS A 16 -21.19 -24.37 25.94
CA LYS A 16 -19.78 -24.00 25.70
C LYS A 16 -19.55 -22.58 25.18
N ASN A 17 -20.54 -21.70 25.22
CA ASN A 17 -20.34 -20.31 24.79
C ASN A 17 -20.21 -19.37 26.00
N ASP A 18 -19.04 -19.39 26.63
CA ASP A 18 -18.62 -18.37 27.60
C ASP A 18 -18.41 -17.04 26.87
N ALA A 19 -19.48 -16.24 26.78
CA ALA A 19 -19.50 -14.91 26.17
C ALA A 19 -18.57 -13.89 26.87
N SER A 20 -17.85 -14.28 27.94
CA SER A 20 -16.91 -13.40 28.65
C SER A 20 -15.52 -13.31 28.00
N LYS A 21 -15.15 -14.20 27.08
CA LYS A 21 -13.84 -14.16 26.42
C LYS A 21 -13.88 -13.28 25.18
N LYS A 22 -13.42 -12.03 25.33
CA LYS A 22 -13.18 -11.11 24.22
C LYS A 22 -12.14 -11.72 23.26
N LEU A 23 -12.63 -12.20 22.13
CA LEU A 23 -11.82 -12.80 21.09
C LEU A 23 -10.82 -11.77 20.51
N ILE A 24 -9.58 -12.20 20.31
CA ILE A 24 -8.53 -11.38 19.69
C ILE A 24 -8.55 -11.63 18.18
N ASN A 25 -8.79 -10.57 17.40
CA ASN A 25 -8.74 -10.63 15.94
C ASN A 25 -7.30 -10.40 15.45
N LEU A 26 -6.67 -11.47 14.96
CA LEU A 26 -5.33 -11.43 14.37
C LEU A 26 -5.34 -11.40 12.82
N LEU A 27 -6.53 -11.36 12.19
CA LEU A 27 -6.66 -11.33 10.73
C LEU A 27 -6.46 -9.93 10.14
N ARG A 28 -6.82 -8.88 10.90
CA ARG A 28 -6.78 -7.50 10.40
C ARG A 28 -5.53 -6.79 10.91
N GLY A 29 -4.69 -6.32 10.00
CA GLY A 29 -3.53 -5.48 10.31
C GLY A 29 -3.87 -4.04 10.72
N TRP A 30 -4.95 -3.82 11.48
CA TRP A 30 -5.31 -2.47 11.95
C TRP A 30 -4.36 -2.02 13.07
N PRO A 31 -3.94 -0.74 13.08
CA PRO A 31 -3.12 -0.24 14.17
C PRO A 31 -3.91 -0.30 15.48
N SER A 32 -3.21 -0.59 16.58
CA SER A 32 -3.82 -0.49 17.91
C SER A 32 -4.27 0.95 18.16
N PRO A 33 -5.44 1.19 18.77
CA PRO A 33 -5.94 2.55 19.05
C PRO A 33 -4.94 3.44 19.81
N HIS A 34 -4.10 2.86 20.67
CA HIS A 34 -3.06 3.57 21.41
C HIS A 34 -1.93 4.12 20.53
N LEU A 35 -1.82 3.69 19.28
CA LEU A 35 -0.84 4.22 18.32
C LEU A 35 -1.38 5.41 17.53
N LEU A 36 -2.66 5.75 17.67
CA LEU A 36 -3.29 6.83 16.92
C LEU A 36 -2.95 8.20 17.56
N PRO A 37 -2.28 9.12 16.84
CA PRO A 37 -1.78 10.36 17.41
C PRO A 37 -2.85 11.47 17.40
N ALA A 38 -4.00 11.22 18.04
CA ALA A 38 -5.16 12.12 17.99
C ALA A 38 -4.85 13.56 18.46
N ALA A 39 -4.00 13.72 19.48
CA ALA A 39 -3.60 15.04 19.97
C ALA A 39 -2.69 15.80 18.98
N LEU A 40 -1.76 15.10 18.33
CA LEU A 40 -0.89 15.69 17.30
C LEU A 40 -1.70 16.10 16.06
N LEU A 41 -2.63 15.24 15.65
CA LEU A 41 -3.56 15.52 14.56
C LEU A 41 -4.41 16.77 14.82
N ARG A 42 -4.94 16.91 16.04
CA ARG A 42 -5.69 18.09 16.45
C ARG A 42 -4.83 19.35 16.35
N SER A 43 -3.64 19.34 16.96
CA SER A 43 -2.70 20.47 16.91
C SER A 43 -2.34 20.89 15.48
N ALA A 44 -2.05 19.90 14.62
CA ALA A 44 -1.74 20.15 13.21
C ALA A 44 -2.95 20.70 12.43
N ALA A 45 -4.15 20.18 12.68
CA ALA A 45 -5.38 20.70 12.07
C ALA A 45 -5.68 22.13 12.51
N ASP A 46 -5.54 22.43 13.80
CA ASP A 46 -5.73 23.77 14.36
C ASP A 46 -4.76 24.76 13.69
N TYR A 47 -3.49 24.40 13.52
CA TYR A 47 -2.52 25.21 12.78
C TYR A 47 -2.94 25.48 11.34
N VAL A 48 -3.30 24.41 10.59
CA VAL A 48 -3.70 24.50 9.19
C VAL A 48 -4.94 25.37 8.99
N LEU A 49 -5.89 25.33 9.93
CA LEU A 49 -7.15 26.07 9.84
C LEU A 49 -7.09 27.49 10.41
N SER A 50 -6.06 27.82 11.19
CA SER A 50 -5.94 29.14 11.84
C SER A 50 -5.39 30.22 10.91
N ASP A 51 -4.63 29.86 9.88
CA ASP A 51 -4.09 30.80 8.89
C ASP A 51 -4.91 30.74 7.59
N PRO A 52 -5.67 31.81 7.23
CA PRO A 52 -6.45 31.83 6.00
C PRO A 52 -5.65 31.58 4.72
N SER A 53 -4.36 31.92 4.70
CA SER A 53 -3.48 31.68 3.54
C SER A 53 -3.21 30.19 3.30
N ILE A 54 -3.34 29.36 4.34
CA ILE A 54 -3.25 27.90 4.28
C ILE A 54 -4.65 27.31 4.17
N ALA A 55 -5.57 27.72 5.07
CA ALA A 55 -6.89 27.15 5.23
C ALA A 55 -7.74 27.23 3.95
N VAL A 56 -7.72 28.38 3.25
CA VAL A 56 -8.56 28.55 2.05
C VAL A 56 -8.10 27.61 0.91
N PRO A 57 -6.82 27.56 0.50
CA PRO A 57 -6.37 26.61 -0.51
C PRO A 57 -6.57 25.13 -0.17
N VAL A 58 -6.41 24.72 1.10
CA VAL A 58 -6.51 23.30 1.47
C VAL A 58 -7.96 22.78 1.55
N LEU A 59 -8.93 23.71 1.68
CA LEU A 59 -10.36 23.41 1.66
C LEU A 59 -10.97 23.47 0.24
N GLN A 60 -10.19 23.84 -0.76
CA GLN A 60 -10.58 23.86 -2.17
C GLN A 60 -10.04 22.63 -2.92
N TYR A 61 -10.43 22.51 -4.18
CA TYR A 61 -9.83 21.52 -5.08
C TYR A 61 -8.32 21.73 -5.19
N GLY A 62 -7.55 20.67 -4.92
CA GLY A 62 -6.11 20.66 -5.06
C GLY A 62 -5.66 20.52 -6.51
N ILE A 63 -4.39 20.81 -6.78
CA ILE A 63 -3.75 20.49 -8.06
C ILE A 63 -3.60 18.97 -8.23
N ASP A 64 -3.50 18.50 -9.49
CA ASP A 64 -3.45 17.08 -9.85
C ASP A 64 -2.40 16.24 -9.08
N PRO A 65 -1.16 16.71 -8.86
CA PRO A 65 -0.16 15.94 -8.09
C PRO A 65 -0.40 15.98 -6.57
N GLY A 66 -1.25 16.90 -6.10
CA GLY A 66 -1.61 17.10 -4.70
C GLY A 66 -0.87 18.22 -4.00
N TYR A 67 -1.16 18.36 -2.69
CA TYR A 67 -0.71 19.48 -1.87
C TYR A 67 0.81 19.65 -1.90
N GLN A 68 1.27 20.71 -2.57
CA GLN A 68 2.67 20.95 -2.90
C GLN A 68 3.60 20.97 -1.67
N PRO A 69 3.26 21.65 -0.56
CA PRO A 69 4.11 21.63 0.63
C PRO A 69 4.33 20.23 1.21
N LEU A 70 3.31 19.35 1.13
CA LEU A 70 3.49 17.95 1.55
C LEU A 70 4.48 17.22 0.65
N ARG A 71 4.42 17.41 -0.66
CA ARG A 71 5.33 16.74 -1.62
C ARG A 71 6.79 17.13 -1.37
N GLU A 72 7.04 18.40 -1.11
CA GLU A 72 8.38 18.92 -0.79
C GLU A 72 8.90 18.41 0.56
N GLU A 73 8.04 18.38 1.57
CA GLU A 73 8.40 17.87 2.89
C GLU A 73 8.63 16.36 2.85
N LEU A 74 7.79 15.61 2.13
CA LEU A 74 7.98 14.18 1.89
C LEU A 74 9.30 13.90 1.18
N ALA A 75 9.62 14.66 0.12
CA ALA A 75 10.88 14.52 -0.57
C ALA A 75 12.06 14.66 0.41
N ARG A 76 12.10 15.73 1.20
CA ARG A 76 13.13 15.95 2.24
C ARG A 76 13.17 14.85 3.29
N TRP A 77 12.01 14.38 3.75
CA TRP A 77 11.91 13.37 4.80
C TRP A 77 12.27 11.95 4.30
N LEU A 78 11.97 11.63 3.04
CA LEU A 78 12.26 10.33 2.44
C LEU A 78 13.71 10.22 1.96
N THR A 79 14.35 11.31 1.52
CA THR A 79 15.75 11.29 1.02
C THR A 79 16.70 10.55 1.97
N PRO A 80 16.82 10.88 3.27
CA PRO A 80 17.72 10.17 4.17
C PRO A 80 17.21 8.77 4.57
N GLN A 81 15.90 8.56 4.58
CA GLN A 81 15.31 7.26 4.97
C GLN A 81 15.53 6.21 3.88
N TYR A 82 15.38 6.62 2.64
CA TYR A 82 15.71 5.76 1.52
C TYR A 82 17.19 5.79 1.23
N GLY A 83 17.92 6.83 1.62
CA GLY A 83 19.37 7.00 1.45
C GLY A 83 19.78 7.48 0.05
N PHE A 84 18.85 8.08 -0.69
CA PHE A 84 19.13 8.78 -1.94
C PHE A 84 19.92 10.08 -1.67
N SER A 85 20.62 10.57 -2.69
CA SER A 85 21.26 11.89 -2.63
C SER A 85 20.23 13.02 -2.65
N GLU A 86 19.16 12.84 -3.42
CA GLU A 86 18.04 13.78 -3.55
C GLU A 86 16.79 13.00 -3.98
N ILE A 87 15.65 13.35 -3.41
CA ILE A 87 14.33 13.04 -3.96
C ILE A 87 13.69 14.39 -4.28
N ARG A 88 13.01 14.49 -5.41
CA ARG A 88 12.36 15.74 -5.84
C ARG A 88 10.85 15.65 -5.68
N ALA A 89 10.19 16.79 -5.49
CA ALA A 89 8.74 16.82 -5.35
C ALA A 89 8.00 16.31 -6.61
N ASP A 90 8.58 16.48 -7.80
CA ASP A 90 8.03 15.99 -9.08
C ASP A 90 8.08 14.45 -9.22
N GLU A 91 8.84 13.76 -8.38
CA GLU A 91 8.84 12.29 -8.24
C GLU A 91 7.73 11.78 -7.31
N ILE A 92 7.00 12.69 -6.66
CA ILE A 92 5.99 12.37 -5.66
C ILE A 92 4.61 12.87 -6.10
N ALA A 93 3.61 12.00 -5.99
CA ALA A 93 2.21 12.37 -6.13
C ALA A 93 1.40 11.87 -4.93
N ILE A 94 0.50 12.73 -4.41
CA ILE A 94 -0.34 12.41 -3.26
C ILE A 94 -1.50 11.52 -3.69
N SER A 95 -1.85 10.55 -2.84
CA SER A 95 -2.91 9.58 -3.08
C SER A 95 -3.85 9.45 -1.89
N GLY A 96 -4.98 8.79 -2.12
CA GLY A 96 -5.98 8.41 -1.11
C GLY A 96 -5.55 7.24 -0.22
N GLY A 97 -4.25 6.93 -0.19
CA GLY A 97 -3.65 5.74 0.39
C GLY A 97 -3.46 4.60 -0.62
N ALA A 98 -2.72 3.57 -0.21
CA ALA A 98 -2.20 2.50 -1.07
C ALA A 98 -3.25 1.82 -1.97
N SER A 99 -4.47 1.54 -1.48
CA SER A 99 -5.52 0.89 -2.28
C SER A 99 -6.07 1.79 -3.39
N GLN A 100 -6.32 3.08 -3.09
CA GLN A 100 -6.81 4.01 -4.12
C GLN A 100 -5.70 4.29 -5.13
N SER A 101 -4.47 4.40 -4.66
CA SER A 101 -3.28 4.52 -5.48
C SER A 101 -3.14 3.34 -6.46
N LEU A 102 -3.27 2.09 -5.97
CA LEU A 102 -3.25 0.90 -6.82
C LEU A 102 -4.32 0.96 -7.91
N ALA A 103 -5.56 1.35 -7.56
CA ALA A 103 -6.63 1.50 -8.55
C ALA A 103 -6.29 2.55 -9.61
N CYS A 104 -5.76 3.71 -9.22
CA CYS A 104 -5.35 4.76 -10.15
C CYS A 104 -4.18 4.33 -11.04
N VAL A 105 -3.23 3.56 -10.51
CA VAL A 105 -2.13 2.97 -11.28
C VAL A 105 -2.67 2.04 -12.36
N LEU A 106 -3.58 1.14 -12.04
CA LEU A 106 -4.20 0.26 -13.04
C LEU A 106 -4.96 1.08 -14.10
N GLN A 107 -5.81 2.00 -13.67
CA GLN A 107 -6.55 2.87 -14.59
C GLN A 107 -5.66 3.70 -15.53
N SER A 108 -4.44 4.06 -15.10
CA SER A 108 -3.53 4.89 -15.89
C SER A 108 -2.53 4.08 -16.72
N PHE A 109 -2.02 2.95 -16.23
CA PHE A 109 -0.86 2.25 -16.79
C PHE A 109 -1.16 0.82 -17.28
N THR A 110 -2.40 0.35 -17.19
CA THR A 110 -2.79 -0.97 -17.70
C THR A 110 -4.06 -0.90 -18.53
N ASP A 111 -4.28 -1.87 -19.41
CA ASP A 111 -5.51 -1.95 -20.20
C ASP A 111 -5.83 -3.42 -20.46
N PRO A 112 -7.04 -3.93 -20.20
CA PRO A 112 -7.38 -5.33 -20.45
C PRO A 112 -7.31 -5.73 -21.93
N GLY A 113 -7.26 -4.79 -22.87
CA GLY A 113 -6.97 -5.06 -24.28
C GLY A 113 -5.48 -5.35 -24.58
N TYR A 114 -4.56 -4.97 -23.68
CA TYR A 114 -3.09 -5.07 -23.89
C TYR A 114 -2.33 -5.80 -22.77
N THR A 115 -2.66 -5.51 -21.51
CA THR A 115 -2.04 -6.09 -20.31
C THR A 115 -2.50 -7.55 -20.14
N ARG A 116 -1.57 -8.50 -20.30
CA ARG A 116 -1.82 -9.94 -20.40
C ARG A 116 -1.98 -10.64 -19.06
N ALA A 117 -1.19 -10.28 -18.06
CA ALA A 117 -1.20 -10.95 -16.76
C ALA A 117 -0.84 -10.02 -15.59
N VAL A 118 -1.38 -10.37 -14.42
CA VAL A 118 -1.04 -9.77 -13.12
C VAL A 118 -0.40 -10.86 -12.26
N TRP A 119 0.87 -10.69 -11.92
CA TRP A 119 1.68 -11.60 -11.13
C TRP A 119 1.71 -11.13 -9.68
N ALA A 120 0.93 -11.78 -8.81
CA ALA A 120 0.88 -11.47 -7.39
C ALA A 120 1.73 -12.48 -6.60
N VAL A 121 2.70 -11.98 -5.82
CA VAL A 121 3.52 -12.82 -4.94
C VAL A 121 2.65 -13.43 -3.86
N ALA A 122 2.64 -14.75 -3.75
CA ALA A 122 1.76 -15.54 -2.89
C ALA A 122 2.55 -16.21 -1.75
N PRO A 123 2.07 -16.11 -0.49
CA PRO A 123 0.82 -15.47 -0.08
C PRO A 123 0.88 -13.93 -0.16
N CYS A 124 -0.23 -13.29 -0.53
CA CYS A 124 -0.32 -11.84 -0.74
C CYS A 124 -1.33 -11.16 0.21
N TYR A 125 -1.34 -9.83 0.20
CA TYR A 125 -2.43 -9.04 0.78
C TYR A 125 -3.71 -9.20 -0.05
N PHE A 126 -4.51 -10.22 0.27
CA PHE A 126 -5.67 -10.63 -0.53
C PHE A 126 -6.74 -9.55 -0.76
N MET A 127 -6.81 -8.51 0.08
CA MET A 127 -7.75 -7.39 -0.14
C MET A 127 -7.35 -6.50 -1.33
N ALA A 128 -6.17 -6.67 -1.90
CA ALA A 128 -5.79 -6.05 -3.17
C ALA A 128 -6.39 -6.78 -4.38
N CYS A 129 -6.72 -8.08 -4.27
CA CYS A 129 -7.20 -8.88 -5.41
C CYS A 129 -8.44 -8.28 -6.11
N PRO A 130 -9.49 -7.84 -5.38
CA PRO A 130 -10.66 -7.22 -6.02
C PRO A 130 -10.33 -5.97 -6.84
N ILE A 131 -9.28 -5.22 -6.49
CA ILE A 131 -8.88 -3.99 -7.22
C ILE A 131 -8.39 -4.36 -8.64
N PHE A 132 -7.70 -5.48 -8.78
CA PHE A 132 -7.29 -5.98 -10.10
C PHE A 132 -8.48 -6.52 -10.89
N GLU A 133 -9.42 -7.19 -10.22
CA GLU A 133 -10.66 -7.67 -10.84
C GLU A 133 -11.51 -6.52 -11.37
N ASP A 134 -11.73 -5.48 -10.55
CA ASP A 134 -12.44 -4.25 -10.91
C ASP A 134 -11.78 -3.53 -12.10
N ALA A 135 -10.46 -3.66 -12.25
CA ALA A 135 -9.71 -3.11 -13.38
C ALA A 135 -9.78 -3.98 -14.66
N GLY A 136 -10.57 -5.06 -14.66
CA GLY A 136 -10.78 -5.93 -15.82
C GLY A 136 -9.80 -7.10 -15.92
N PHE A 137 -9.05 -7.41 -14.86
CA PHE A 137 -8.08 -8.52 -14.85
C PHE A 137 -8.63 -9.82 -14.27
N TRP A 138 -9.95 -9.99 -14.22
CA TRP A 138 -10.59 -11.25 -13.84
C TRP A 138 -10.02 -12.42 -14.67
N GLY A 139 -9.62 -13.51 -13.99
CA GLY A 139 -8.99 -14.67 -14.63
C GLY A 139 -7.55 -14.45 -15.15
N ARG A 140 -6.96 -13.26 -14.96
CA ARG A 140 -5.58 -12.93 -15.35
C ARG A 140 -4.62 -12.76 -14.18
N LEU A 141 -5.11 -12.87 -12.94
CA LEU A 141 -4.25 -12.97 -11.75
C LEU A 141 -3.53 -14.32 -11.74
N ARG A 142 -2.24 -14.29 -11.45
CA ARG A 142 -1.34 -15.44 -11.38
C ARG A 142 -0.55 -15.35 -10.09
N ALA A 143 -0.52 -16.44 -9.34
CA ALA A 143 0.28 -16.53 -8.12
C ALA A 143 1.76 -16.78 -8.47
N VAL A 144 2.65 -16.08 -7.79
CA VAL A 144 4.10 -16.33 -7.83
C VAL A 144 4.51 -16.80 -6.45
N PRO A 145 5.06 -18.02 -6.29
CA PRO A 145 5.44 -18.51 -4.97
C PRO A 145 6.58 -17.69 -4.34
N GLU A 146 6.73 -17.83 -3.03
CA GLU A 146 7.88 -17.32 -2.29
C GLU A 146 8.84 -18.46 -1.87
N ASP A 147 10.15 -18.19 -1.94
CA ASP A 147 11.22 -18.92 -1.27
C ASP A 147 11.61 -18.23 0.07
N GLU A 148 12.68 -18.69 0.74
CA GLU A 148 13.18 -18.10 1.99
C GLU A 148 13.54 -16.60 1.87
N GLY A 149 13.94 -16.16 0.67
CA GLY A 149 14.31 -14.78 0.35
C GLY A 149 13.15 -13.92 -0.18
N GLY A 150 11.91 -14.42 -0.13
CA GLY A 150 10.72 -13.76 -0.67
C GLY A 150 10.35 -14.30 -2.05
N VAL A 151 9.96 -13.46 -2.99
CA VAL A 151 9.48 -13.91 -4.31
C VAL A 151 10.46 -14.83 -5.04
N ASP A 152 9.98 -15.99 -5.50
CA ASP A 152 10.72 -16.89 -6.40
C ASP A 152 10.81 -16.26 -7.80
N VAL A 153 11.97 -15.68 -8.11
CA VAL A 153 12.23 -14.99 -9.38
C VAL A 153 12.26 -15.95 -10.56
N GLU A 154 12.71 -17.19 -10.36
CA GLU A 154 12.75 -18.19 -11.42
C GLU A 154 11.35 -18.66 -11.79
N ALA A 155 10.48 -18.85 -10.80
CA ALA A 155 9.07 -19.13 -11.05
C ALA A 155 8.37 -17.97 -11.78
N LEU A 156 8.62 -16.73 -11.36
CA LEU A 156 8.11 -15.54 -12.05
C LEU A 156 8.60 -15.49 -13.51
N ALA A 157 9.89 -15.69 -13.74
CA ALA A 157 10.49 -15.63 -15.07
C ALA A 157 9.92 -16.72 -16.00
N ARG A 158 9.72 -17.94 -15.49
CA ARG A 158 9.03 -19.00 -16.26
C ARG A 158 7.61 -18.59 -16.64
N GLY A 159 6.83 -18.09 -15.69
CA GLY A 159 5.46 -17.65 -15.94
C GLY A 159 5.38 -16.52 -16.97
N LEU A 160 6.24 -15.51 -16.86
CA LEU A 160 6.32 -14.40 -17.83
C LEU A 160 6.61 -14.92 -19.24
N ARG A 161 7.63 -15.78 -19.39
CA ARG A 161 7.97 -16.41 -20.68
C ARG A 161 6.83 -17.23 -21.25
N GLU A 162 6.11 -17.99 -20.44
CA GLU A 162 4.97 -18.79 -20.88
C GLU A 162 3.83 -17.91 -21.41
N VAL A 163 3.51 -16.81 -20.73
CA VAL A 163 2.47 -15.87 -21.16
C VAL A 163 2.90 -15.11 -22.43
N ASP A 164 4.17 -14.74 -22.54
CA ASP A 164 4.69 -14.08 -23.75
C ASP A 164 4.69 -15.02 -24.96
N ALA A 165 5.11 -16.28 -24.77
CA ALA A 165 5.16 -17.29 -25.82
C ALA A 165 3.78 -17.70 -26.33
N ARG A 166 2.74 -17.71 -25.48
CA ARG A 166 1.36 -17.93 -25.91
C ARG A 166 0.86 -16.82 -26.85
N GLY A 167 1.48 -15.65 -26.82
CA GLY A 167 1.05 -14.50 -27.58
C GLY A 167 -0.35 -14.04 -27.19
N GLY A 168 -1.07 -13.52 -28.17
CA GLY A 168 -2.41 -12.96 -28.00
C GLY A 168 -2.56 -11.75 -28.90
N GLU A 169 -3.71 -11.64 -29.55
CA GLU A 169 -4.06 -10.43 -30.29
C GLU A 169 -4.31 -9.31 -29.28
N ASP A 170 -3.61 -8.19 -29.48
CA ASP A 170 -3.91 -6.99 -28.73
C ASP A 170 -5.26 -6.46 -29.27
N HIS A 171 -6.25 -6.31 -28.39
CA HIS A 171 -7.52 -5.67 -28.73
C HIS A 171 -7.35 -4.15 -28.68
N PRO A 172 -8.25 -3.35 -29.28
CA PRO A 172 -8.21 -1.90 -29.12
C PRO A 172 -8.08 -1.52 -27.64
N PHE A 173 -6.97 -0.87 -27.30
CA PHE A 173 -6.62 -0.44 -25.94
C PHE A 173 -6.43 1.07 -25.94
N LYS A 174 -6.55 1.68 -24.76
CA LYS A 174 -6.44 3.13 -24.60
C LYS A 174 -5.12 3.65 -25.18
N SER A 175 -5.20 4.73 -25.97
CA SER A 175 -4.00 5.46 -26.36
C SER A 175 -3.37 6.09 -25.10
N PRO A 176 -2.09 5.81 -24.80
CA PRO A 176 -1.46 6.40 -23.64
C PRO A 176 -1.40 7.92 -23.80
N ALA A 177 -1.96 8.64 -22.82
CA ALA A 177 -1.77 10.08 -22.69
C ALA A 177 -0.28 10.39 -22.40
N PRO A 178 0.18 11.66 -22.53
CA PRO A 178 1.53 12.03 -22.16
C PRO A 178 1.94 11.52 -20.78
N HIS A 179 3.18 11.04 -20.66
CA HIS A 179 3.76 10.45 -19.44
C HIS A 179 3.13 9.12 -18.99
N ARG A 180 2.28 8.50 -19.80
CA ARG A 180 1.75 7.16 -19.55
C ARG A 180 2.34 6.14 -20.49
N LYS A 181 2.52 4.93 -19.95
CA LYS A 181 2.84 3.72 -20.68
C LYS A 181 1.84 2.65 -20.28
N THR A 182 1.30 1.92 -21.25
CA THR A 182 0.52 0.71 -20.96
C THR A 182 1.48 -0.46 -20.92
N TYR A 183 1.49 -1.21 -19.81
CA TYR A 183 2.43 -2.33 -19.62
C TYR A 183 1.81 -3.68 -19.97
N ARG A 184 2.59 -4.60 -20.54
CA ARG A 184 2.14 -5.94 -20.91
C ARG A 184 1.89 -6.82 -19.69
N HIS A 185 2.67 -6.64 -18.63
CA HIS A 185 2.50 -7.36 -17.37
C HIS A 185 2.47 -6.42 -16.18
N VAL A 186 1.87 -6.88 -15.08
CA VAL A 186 1.95 -6.23 -13.76
C VAL A 186 2.52 -7.23 -12.78
N ILE A 187 3.46 -6.80 -11.95
CA ILE A 187 4.00 -7.57 -10.82
C ILE A 187 3.59 -6.83 -9.54
N TYR A 188 2.81 -7.46 -8.69
CA TYR A 188 2.38 -6.92 -7.40
C TYR A 188 3.06 -7.67 -6.26
N LEU A 189 3.75 -6.91 -5.40
CA LEU A 189 4.47 -7.45 -4.25
C LEU A 189 4.53 -6.44 -3.10
N VAL A 190 4.94 -6.92 -1.94
CA VAL A 190 5.33 -6.09 -0.78
C VAL A 190 6.81 -6.36 -0.54
N ALA A 191 7.69 -5.40 -0.82
CA ALA A 191 9.14 -5.65 -0.83
C ALA A 191 9.75 -5.75 0.58
N THR A 192 9.13 -5.09 1.56
CA THR A 192 9.59 -5.01 2.95
C THR A 192 8.47 -5.44 3.88
N ALA A 193 8.74 -6.44 4.73
CA ALA A 193 7.77 -7.00 5.68
C ALA A 193 6.46 -7.45 5.01
N ALA A 194 6.58 -8.33 4.02
CA ALA A 194 5.49 -8.81 3.18
C ALA A 194 4.26 -9.26 3.98
N ASN A 195 3.07 -8.89 3.54
CA ASN A 195 1.83 -9.35 4.18
C ASN A 195 1.28 -10.56 3.40
N PRO A 196 1.16 -11.76 4.00
CA PRO A 196 1.31 -12.07 5.43
C PRO A 196 2.67 -12.68 5.84
N SER A 197 3.58 -12.97 4.90
CA SER A 197 4.77 -13.80 5.18
C SER A 197 5.83 -13.16 6.09
N GLY A 198 5.81 -11.84 6.23
CA GLY A 198 6.77 -11.03 6.98
C GLY A 198 8.14 -10.88 6.30
N LYS A 199 8.34 -11.46 5.11
CA LYS A 199 9.64 -11.50 4.42
C LYS A 199 10.03 -10.13 3.87
N THR A 200 11.34 -9.89 3.78
CA THR A 200 11.91 -8.68 3.18
C THR A 200 12.88 -9.08 2.08
N LEU A 201 12.68 -8.53 0.89
CA LEU A 201 13.52 -8.82 -0.27
C LEU A 201 14.91 -8.19 -0.09
N SER A 202 15.95 -8.98 -0.35
CA SER A 202 17.33 -8.49 -0.43
C SER A 202 17.52 -7.54 -1.61
N LEU A 203 18.56 -6.69 -1.56
CA LEU A 203 18.89 -5.78 -2.66
C LEU A 203 19.15 -6.54 -3.98
N ALA A 204 19.86 -7.67 -3.91
CA ALA A 204 20.09 -8.52 -5.08
C ALA A 204 18.78 -9.00 -5.72
N ARG A 205 17.81 -9.44 -4.90
CA ARG A 205 16.49 -9.89 -5.37
C ARG A 205 15.71 -8.74 -6.01
N ARG A 206 15.77 -7.54 -5.42
CA ARG A 206 15.17 -6.32 -6.00
C ARG A 206 15.76 -5.98 -7.37
N HIS A 207 17.09 -6.09 -7.53
CA HIS A 207 17.74 -5.87 -8.84
C HIS A 207 17.31 -6.91 -9.88
N GLN A 208 17.22 -8.20 -9.51
CA GLN A 208 16.75 -9.25 -10.42
C GLN A 208 15.33 -8.98 -10.90
N LEU A 209 14.42 -8.56 -10.01
CA LEU A 209 13.05 -8.21 -10.37
C LEU A 209 13.01 -7.03 -11.35
N VAL A 210 13.78 -5.97 -11.10
CA VAL A 210 13.83 -4.81 -12.01
C VAL A 210 14.37 -5.20 -13.39
N HIS A 211 15.37 -6.08 -13.45
CA HIS A 211 15.89 -6.59 -14.72
C HIS A 211 14.82 -7.37 -15.48
N LEU A 212 14.19 -8.34 -14.81
CA LEU A 212 13.14 -9.18 -15.39
C LEU A 212 11.92 -8.35 -15.85
N ALA A 213 11.53 -7.34 -15.08
CA ALA A 213 10.44 -6.46 -15.45
C ALA A 213 10.74 -5.63 -16.70
N ARG A 214 11.99 -5.22 -16.92
CA ARG A 214 12.40 -4.52 -18.15
C ARG A 214 12.38 -5.46 -19.36
N GLU A 215 12.86 -6.69 -19.19
CA GLU A 215 12.87 -7.72 -20.25
C GLU A 215 11.45 -8.03 -20.77
N HIS A 216 10.49 -8.12 -19.85
CA HIS A 216 9.12 -8.56 -20.18
C HIS A 216 8.10 -7.42 -20.31
N ASP A 217 8.50 -6.15 -20.34
CA ASP A 217 7.56 -5.01 -20.34
C ASP A 217 6.55 -5.06 -19.16
N ALA A 218 7.06 -5.33 -17.96
CA ALA A 218 6.28 -5.44 -16.74
C ALA A 218 6.37 -4.18 -15.87
N LEU A 219 5.24 -3.79 -15.29
CA LEU A 219 5.16 -2.79 -14.23
C LEU A 219 5.28 -3.47 -12.86
N ILE A 220 6.31 -3.13 -12.09
CA ILE A 220 6.40 -3.54 -10.68
C ILE A 220 5.64 -2.51 -9.83
N ILE A 221 4.68 -2.98 -9.05
CA ILE A 221 3.98 -2.23 -8.02
C ILE A 221 4.41 -2.77 -6.65
N SER A 222 5.21 -2.00 -5.91
CA SER A 222 5.61 -2.34 -4.55
C SER A 222 4.68 -1.67 -3.55
N ASP A 223 3.92 -2.44 -2.79
CA ASP A 223 3.02 -1.95 -1.73
C ASP A 223 3.80 -1.77 -0.42
N ASP A 224 4.36 -0.57 -0.26
CA ASP A 224 5.41 -0.26 0.72
C ASP A 224 4.87 0.36 2.01
N VAL A 225 3.63 0.02 2.39
CA VAL A 225 2.97 0.57 3.59
C VAL A 225 3.66 0.25 4.92
N TYR A 226 4.64 -0.67 4.93
CA TYR A 226 5.45 -1.05 6.08
C TYR A 226 6.89 -0.57 6.02
N ASP A 227 7.33 0.01 4.90
CA ASP A 227 8.75 0.23 4.61
C ASP A 227 9.39 1.17 5.66
N LEU A 228 8.69 2.25 6.00
CA LEU A 228 9.13 3.23 7.00
C LEU A 228 8.99 2.76 8.46
N LEU A 229 8.43 1.57 8.68
CA LEU A 229 8.39 0.92 10.01
C LEU A 229 9.61 0.05 10.27
N GLN A 230 10.41 -0.22 9.23
CA GLN A 230 11.66 -0.97 9.32
C GLN A 230 12.88 -0.06 9.06
N TRP A 231 14.07 -0.60 9.35
CA TRP A 231 15.34 0.08 9.13
C TRP A 231 15.66 0.20 7.63
N PRO A 232 16.43 1.23 7.21
CA PRO A 232 16.40 1.75 5.84
C PRO A 232 16.99 0.77 4.82
N HIS A 233 16.20 0.40 3.81
CA HIS A 233 16.68 -0.29 2.60
C HIS A 233 15.92 0.16 1.33
N PHE A 234 16.67 0.33 0.23
CA PHE A 234 16.29 1.01 -1.01
C PHE A 234 15.55 0.12 -2.03
N SER A 235 14.83 0.70 -3.00
CA SER A 235 14.60 0.07 -4.32
C SER A 235 14.19 1.02 -5.46
N HIS A 236 14.39 0.56 -6.71
CA HIS A 236 14.11 1.23 -8.00
C HIS A 236 12.75 0.83 -8.64
N ALA A 237 11.74 0.57 -7.82
CA ALA A 237 10.35 0.31 -8.24
C ALA A 237 9.46 1.54 -7.98
N ILE A 238 8.19 1.51 -8.41
CA ILE A 238 7.23 2.48 -7.88
C ILE A 238 6.93 2.08 -6.43
N SER A 239 7.15 3.01 -5.50
CA SER A 239 6.78 2.82 -4.11
C SER A 239 5.36 3.32 -3.90
N ASN A 240 4.45 2.41 -3.54
CA ASN A 240 3.06 2.73 -3.21
C ASN A 240 2.89 2.74 -1.69
N ALA A 241 2.90 3.93 -1.09
CA ALA A 241 2.98 4.09 0.35
C ALA A 241 1.75 4.80 0.96
N SER A 242 1.65 4.77 2.29
CA SER A 242 0.46 5.24 3.01
C SER A 242 0.75 5.67 4.44
N PHE A 243 0.10 6.75 4.88
CA PHE A 243 0.10 7.15 6.30
C PHE A 243 -0.80 6.26 7.17
N SER A 244 -1.45 5.24 6.60
CA SER A 244 -2.37 4.36 7.33
C SER A 244 -1.71 3.59 8.48
N LYS A 245 -0.41 3.28 8.37
CA LYS A 245 0.36 2.57 9.42
C LYS A 245 1.26 3.51 10.24
N LEU A 246 1.34 4.77 9.85
CA LEU A 246 2.20 5.78 10.47
C LEU A 246 1.40 6.72 11.40
N VAL A 247 0.20 7.09 10.95
CA VAL A 247 -0.69 8.06 11.61
C VAL A 247 -2.02 7.39 11.91
N GLY A 248 -2.73 6.93 10.87
CA GLY A 248 -4.00 6.25 11.04
C GLY A 248 -4.73 6.05 9.71
N PRO A 249 -5.46 4.94 9.55
CA PRO A 249 -6.09 4.58 8.27
C PRO A 249 -7.21 5.52 7.85
N GLY A 250 -7.79 6.27 8.79
CA GLY A 250 -8.84 7.27 8.52
C GLY A 250 -8.35 8.51 7.79
N MET A 251 -7.02 8.76 7.76
CA MET A 251 -6.46 9.90 7.03
C MET A 251 -6.65 9.81 5.52
N ARG A 252 -6.85 8.60 4.99
CA ARG A 252 -6.97 8.33 3.54
C ARG A 252 -5.93 9.09 2.73
N THR A 253 -4.69 9.14 3.21
CA THR A 253 -3.61 9.90 2.61
C THR A 253 -2.40 8.98 2.46
N GLY A 254 -1.80 8.99 1.28
CA GLY A 254 -0.58 8.27 0.93
C GLY A 254 0.16 8.99 -0.18
N TRP A 255 1.15 8.32 -0.75
CA TRP A 255 1.92 8.86 -1.86
C TRP A 255 2.42 7.74 -2.76
N ILE A 256 2.68 8.10 -4.02
CA ILE A 256 3.58 7.34 -4.88
C ILE A 256 4.93 8.06 -4.89
N HIS A 257 6.03 7.31 -4.78
CA HIS A 257 7.36 7.76 -5.17
C HIS A 257 7.81 6.95 -6.40
N ALA A 258 8.05 7.64 -7.52
CA ALA A 258 8.41 7.04 -8.81
C ALA A 258 9.17 8.06 -9.69
N SER A 259 9.53 7.69 -10.92
CA SER A 259 10.11 8.67 -11.85
C SER A 259 9.15 9.84 -12.11
N PRO A 260 9.65 11.04 -12.48
CA PRO A 260 8.80 12.21 -12.72
C PRO A 260 7.68 11.95 -13.74
N ASP A 261 7.99 11.22 -14.82
CA ASP A 261 6.98 10.83 -15.81
C ASP A 261 5.89 9.94 -15.20
N PHE A 262 6.27 8.92 -14.41
CA PHE A 262 5.29 8.04 -13.79
C PHE A 262 4.42 8.79 -12.78
N ALA A 263 5.03 9.62 -11.93
CA ALA A 263 4.32 10.46 -10.97
C ALA A 263 3.34 11.41 -11.68
N ALA A 264 3.74 12.03 -12.79
CA ALA A 264 2.87 12.86 -13.62
C ALA A 264 1.73 12.06 -14.27
N GLY A 265 2.02 10.88 -14.84
CA GLY A 265 1.02 9.99 -15.44
C GLY A 265 -0.04 9.54 -14.42
N PHE A 266 0.37 9.26 -13.18
CA PHE A 266 -0.49 8.97 -12.04
C PHE A 266 -1.31 10.19 -11.60
N ALA A 267 -0.65 11.34 -11.39
CA ALA A 267 -1.29 12.58 -10.98
C ALA A 267 -2.44 12.96 -11.91
N HIS A 268 -2.27 12.72 -13.21
CA HIS A 268 -3.26 13.00 -14.24
C HIS A 268 -4.41 12.00 -14.35
N THR A 269 -4.55 11.02 -13.43
CA THR A 269 -5.67 10.05 -13.45
C THR A 269 -7.00 10.82 -13.53
N GLY A 270 -7.98 10.29 -14.27
CA GLY A 270 -9.22 11.04 -14.54
C GLY A 270 -9.93 11.55 -13.28
N THR A 271 -9.89 10.78 -12.19
CA THR A 271 -10.38 11.17 -10.86
C THR A 271 -9.68 12.41 -10.32
N ASN A 272 -8.34 12.46 -10.41
CA ASN A 272 -7.55 13.58 -9.94
C ASN A 272 -7.71 14.82 -10.83
N ARG A 273 -7.83 14.66 -12.15
CA ARG A 273 -8.11 15.79 -13.06
C ARG A 273 -9.48 16.43 -12.83
N SER A 274 -10.46 15.62 -12.42
CA SER A 274 -11.82 16.09 -12.17
C SER A 274 -11.96 16.78 -10.81
N GLY A 275 -11.36 16.19 -9.76
CA GLY A 275 -11.57 16.61 -8.37
C GLY A 275 -10.31 17.02 -7.60
N GLY A 276 -9.17 17.19 -8.27
CA GLY A 276 -7.87 17.36 -7.63
C GLY A 276 -7.35 16.07 -6.98
N ALA A 277 -6.11 16.09 -6.49
CA ALA A 277 -5.56 14.96 -5.75
C ALA A 277 -6.39 14.64 -4.49
N ALA A 278 -6.43 13.36 -4.14
CA ALA A 278 -7.19 12.90 -3.00
C ALA A 278 -6.73 13.53 -1.67
N SER A 279 -7.70 13.78 -0.79
CA SER A 279 -7.47 14.07 0.64
C SER A 279 -6.65 15.34 0.92
N GLN A 280 -6.85 16.41 0.15
CA GLN A 280 -6.13 17.70 0.26
C GLN A 280 -5.98 18.22 1.70
N PHE A 281 -7.06 18.31 2.47
CA PHE A 281 -7.01 18.77 3.86
C PHE A 281 -6.18 17.84 4.77
N ALA A 282 -6.41 16.52 4.65
CA ALA A 282 -5.65 15.54 5.43
C ALA A 282 -4.16 15.55 5.06
N ALA A 283 -3.83 15.79 3.79
CA ALA A 283 -2.46 16.01 3.32
C ALA A 283 -1.82 17.24 3.97
N ALA A 284 -2.55 18.35 4.14
CA ALA A 284 -2.07 19.52 4.85
C ALA A 284 -1.83 19.24 6.35
N VAL A 285 -2.72 18.50 7.01
CA VAL A 285 -2.53 18.10 8.41
C VAL A 285 -1.27 17.24 8.57
N VAL A 286 -1.06 16.27 7.69
CA VAL A 286 0.14 15.42 7.71
C VAL A 286 1.40 16.22 7.36
N TRP A 287 1.33 17.15 6.41
CA TRP A 287 2.41 18.07 6.10
C TRP A 287 2.88 18.80 7.35
N ARG A 288 1.94 19.36 8.13
CA ARG A 288 2.30 20.07 9.35
C ARG A 288 2.99 19.13 10.35
N MET A 289 2.49 17.91 10.55
CA MET A 289 3.13 16.92 11.43
C MET A 289 4.55 16.55 11.00
N LEU A 290 4.81 16.46 9.69
CA LEU A 290 6.15 16.24 9.16
C LEU A 290 7.05 17.45 9.39
N GLN A 291 6.56 18.63 9.00
CA GLN A 291 7.32 19.88 9.02
C GLN A 291 7.73 20.30 10.43
N CYS A 292 6.93 20.02 11.46
CA CYS A 292 7.31 20.28 12.86
C CYS A 292 8.07 19.11 13.53
N GLY A 293 8.29 17.99 12.84
CA GLY A 293 8.98 16.82 13.38
C GLY A 293 8.12 15.90 14.26
N ASP A 294 6.86 16.26 14.52
CA ASP A 294 5.94 15.47 15.36
C ASP A 294 5.73 14.06 14.83
N LEU A 295 5.64 13.88 13.51
CA LEU A 295 5.50 12.56 12.92
C LEU A 295 6.72 11.69 13.22
N GLN A 296 7.93 12.22 13.04
CA GLN A 296 9.15 11.47 13.31
C GLN A 296 9.27 11.10 14.79
N ALA A 297 9.00 12.06 15.69
CA ALA A 297 8.98 11.82 17.12
C ALA A 297 7.95 10.75 17.52
N HIS A 298 6.76 10.77 16.91
CA HIS A 298 5.73 9.74 17.15
C HIS A 298 6.16 8.36 16.66
N LEU A 299 6.79 8.28 15.49
CA LEU A 299 7.29 7.00 14.96
C LEU A 299 8.36 6.40 15.87
N ASP A 300 9.32 7.21 16.31
CA ASP A 300 10.46 6.75 17.12
C ASP A 300 10.08 6.50 18.58
N GLY A 301 9.25 7.35 19.18
CA GLY A 301 8.85 7.25 20.58
C GLY A 301 7.72 6.26 20.83
N THR A 302 6.82 6.08 19.85
CA THR A 302 5.55 5.35 20.06
C THR A 302 5.41 4.15 19.13
N VAL A 303 5.40 4.38 17.81
CA VAL A 303 5.00 3.34 16.84
C VAL A 303 6.03 2.21 16.76
N ARG A 304 7.29 2.52 16.44
CA ARG A 304 8.35 1.52 16.28
C ARG A 304 8.62 0.74 17.57
N PRO A 305 8.72 1.37 18.76
CA PRO A 305 8.88 0.63 20.02
C PRO A 305 7.72 -0.32 20.32
N ALA A 306 6.48 0.12 20.07
CA ALA A 306 5.30 -0.70 20.32
C ALA A 306 5.20 -1.89 19.35
N LEU A 307 5.57 -1.72 18.08
CA LEU A 307 5.63 -2.81 17.11
C LEU A 307 6.75 -3.81 17.44
N ARG A 308 7.93 -3.31 17.84
CA ARG A 308 9.06 -4.17 18.29
C ARG A 308 8.67 -5.05 19.48
N ARG A 309 7.99 -4.47 20.49
CA ARG A 309 7.49 -5.25 21.63
C ARG A 309 6.49 -6.34 21.20
N ARG A 310 5.57 -6.03 20.29
CA ARG A 310 4.60 -7.02 19.78
C ARG A 310 5.27 -8.14 18.99
N HIS A 311 6.25 -7.81 18.15
CA HIS A 311 7.02 -8.80 17.41
C HIS A 311 7.75 -9.78 18.35
N ALA A 312 8.42 -9.27 19.38
CA ALA A 312 9.08 -10.10 20.39
C ALA A 312 8.09 -11.05 21.10
N LEU A 313 6.93 -10.53 21.52
CA LEU A 313 5.88 -11.34 22.15
C LEU A 313 5.34 -12.43 21.21
N MET A 314 5.16 -12.13 19.91
CA MET A 314 4.73 -13.13 18.94
C MET A 314 5.78 -14.22 18.72
N GLY A 315 7.07 -13.87 18.72
CA GLY A 315 8.17 -14.84 18.67
C GLY A 315 8.17 -15.79 19.87
N ASP A 316 7.97 -15.24 21.08
CA ASP A 316 7.86 -16.04 22.32
C ASP A 316 6.63 -16.96 22.32
N VAL A 317 5.52 -16.51 21.75
CA VAL A 317 4.29 -17.33 21.61
C VAL A 317 4.49 -18.47 20.61
N GLY A 318 5.21 -18.24 19.52
CA GLY A 318 5.56 -19.28 18.55
C GLY A 318 6.41 -20.40 19.14
N THR A 319 7.24 -20.08 20.15
CA THR A 319 8.08 -21.05 20.86
C THR A 319 7.41 -21.66 22.10
N ASN A 320 6.33 -21.07 22.62
CA ASN A 320 5.57 -21.60 23.75
C ASN A 320 4.04 -21.44 23.58
N PRO A 321 3.39 -22.39 22.88
CA PRO A 321 1.96 -22.31 22.53
C PRO A 321 0.98 -22.30 23.72
N SER A 322 1.43 -22.72 24.91
CA SER A 322 0.61 -22.78 26.12
C SER A 322 0.16 -21.42 26.65
N ARG A 323 0.75 -20.32 26.16
CA ARG A 323 0.47 -18.94 26.57
C ARG A 323 -0.62 -18.22 25.74
N ILE A 324 -1.25 -18.92 24.80
CA ILE A 324 -2.20 -18.31 23.86
C ILE A 324 -3.63 -18.27 24.45
N PRO A 325 -4.21 -17.09 24.73
CA PRO A 325 -5.65 -16.99 25.01
C PRO A 325 -6.46 -17.35 23.75
N ALA A 326 -7.70 -17.83 23.92
CA ALA A 326 -8.55 -18.33 22.83
C ALA A 326 -8.57 -17.40 21.59
N ILE A 327 -7.87 -17.80 20.52
CA ILE A 327 -7.82 -17.10 19.24
C ILE A 327 -9.11 -17.38 18.47
N GLN A 328 -9.68 -16.34 17.86
CA GLN A 328 -10.79 -16.53 16.93
C GLN A 328 -10.32 -17.29 15.69
N ARG A 329 -10.70 -18.56 15.59
CA ARG A 329 -10.53 -19.34 14.36
C ARG A 329 -11.64 -18.97 13.40
N PHE A 330 -11.28 -18.39 12.25
CA PHE A 330 -12.22 -18.15 11.17
C PHE A 330 -12.08 -19.28 10.15
N PRO A 331 -13.20 -19.80 9.60
CA PRO A 331 -13.12 -20.69 8.44
C PRO A 331 -12.46 -19.93 7.29
N LEU A 332 -11.42 -20.53 6.69
CA LEU A 332 -10.90 -20.05 5.42
C LEU A 332 -12.04 -20.15 4.39
N PRO A 333 -12.36 -19.09 3.63
CA PRO A 333 -13.34 -19.22 2.56
C PRO A 333 -12.83 -20.25 1.55
N ASN A 334 -13.60 -21.32 1.35
CA ASN A 334 -13.41 -22.31 0.28
C ASN A 334 -13.64 -21.64 -1.08
N ARG A 335 -12.74 -20.77 -1.52
CA ARG A 335 -12.68 -20.29 -2.91
C ARG A 335 -11.23 -19.99 -3.25
N LEU A 336 -10.58 -20.99 -3.83
CA LEU A 336 -9.44 -20.92 -4.75
C LEU A 336 -9.11 -22.38 -5.11
N ILE A 337 -9.89 -22.95 -6.03
CA ILE A 337 -9.49 -24.04 -6.93
C ILE A 337 -9.79 -23.53 -8.34
#